data_AF-A0A523FMP2-F1
#
_entry.id   AF-A0A523FMP2-F1
#
_cell.length_a   1.000
_cell.length_b   1.000
_cell.length_c   1.000
_cell.angle_alpha   90.00
_cell.angle_beta   90.00
_cell.angle_gamma   90.00
#
_symmetry.space_group_name_H-M   'P 1'
#
loop_
_entity.id
_entity.type
_entity.pdbx_description
1 polymer ?
#
loop_
_entity_poly.entity_id
_entity_poly.type
_entity_poly.pdbx_seq_one_letter_code
_entity_poly.pdbx_strand_id
1 'polypeptide(L)'
;RLAEKALDRIAPYLDGMGPAWTAGSALPGGDLGTADFDAFCGELRRDYQGLAAGYVATLARRYGSRAREILGDARNPGDLGQGFGATLFAREVDYLVAREWAVSAEDVLWRRTKAGLHTTAPEREALAGFMARTA
;
A
#
# COMPACT_ATOMS: atom_id res chain seq x y z
N ARG A 1 -16.82 -5.20 -15.39
CA ARG A 1 -17.67 -5.11 -16.60
C ARG A 1 -16.93 -4.83 -17.91
N LEU A 2 -16.10 -3.78 -18.08
CA LEU A 2 -15.38 -3.60 -19.36
C LEU A 2 -14.38 -4.75 -19.62
N ALA A 3 -13.57 -5.11 -18.61
CA ALA A 3 -12.62 -6.22 -18.71
C ALA A 3 -13.32 -7.56 -18.98
N GLU A 4 -14.42 -7.86 -18.27
CA GLU A 4 -15.24 -9.06 -18.49
C GLU A 4 -15.76 -9.13 -19.93
N LYS A 5 -16.31 -8.03 -20.48
CA LYS A 5 -16.74 -7.96 -21.89
C LYS A 5 -15.61 -8.12 -22.92
N ALA A 6 -14.37 -7.76 -22.56
CA ALA A 6 -13.22 -8.01 -23.41
C ALA A 6 -12.85 -9.51 -23.38
N LEU A 7 -12.88 -10.12 -22.19
CA LEU A 7 -12.69 -11.56 -22.00
C LEU A 7 -13.77 -12.38 -22.74
N ASP A 8 -15.05 -12.00 -22.69
CA ASP A 8 -16.14 -12.65 -23.45
C ASP A 8 -15.85 -12.73 -24.97
N ARG A 9 -15.15 -11.73 -25.53
CA ARG A 9 -14.77 -11.68 -26.95
C ARG A 9 -13.51 -12.50 -27.28
N ILE A 10 -12.67 -12.77 -26.29
CA ILE A 10 -11.43 -13.53 -26.43
C ILE A 10 -11.68 -15.03 -26.18
N ALA A 11 -12.68 -15.38 -25.37
CA ALA A 11 -13.03 -16.76 -25.01
C ALA A 11 -13.15 -17.75 -26.20
N PRO A 12 -13.68 -17.38 -27.39
CA PRO A 12 -13.73 -18.29 -28.55
C PRO A 12 -12.36 -18.73 -29.10
N TYR A 13 -11.26 -18.11 -28.65
CA TYR A 13 -9.90 -18.39 -29.09
C TYR A 13 -9.02 -19.03 -28.00
N LEU A 14 -9.58 -19.32 -26.81
CA LEU A 14 -8.85 -19.87 -25.65
C LEU A 14 -9.59 -21.07 -25.07
N ASP A 15 -9.11 -22.28 -25.37
CA ASP A 15 -9.64 -23.52 -24.80
C ASP A 15 -9.52 -23.53 -23.26
N GLY A 16 -10.58 -24.02 -22.60
CA GLY A 16 -10.60 -24.18 -21.14
C GLY A 16 -10.76 -22.90 -20.32
N MET A 17 -11.11 -21.77 -20.94
CA MET A 17 -11.33 -20.50 -20.24
C MET A 17 -12.50 -20.58 -19.24
N GLY A 18 -12.24 -20.19 -17.98
CA GLY A 18 -13.23 -20.21 -16.90
C GLY A 18 -14.26 -19.05 -16.95
N PRO A 19 -15.33 -19.14 -16.15
CA PRO A 19 -16.39 -18.13 -16.10
C PRO A 19 -15.92 -16.80 -15.46
N ALA A 20 -16.67 -15.72 -15.70
CA ALA A 20 -16.42 -14.44 -15.08
C ALA A 20 -16.58 -14.50 -13.54
N TRP A 21 -15.56 -14.03 -12.82
CA TRP A 21 -15.48 -14.15 -11.35
C TRP A 21 -15.22 -12.81 -10.62
N THR A 22 -14.80 -11.76 -11.35
CA THR A 22 -14.25 -10.53 -10.73
C THR A 22 -15.25 -9.70 -9.94
N ALA A 23 -16.55 -9.90 -10.15
CA ALA A 23 -17.60 -9.20 -9.41
C ALA A 23 -17.75 -9.64 -7.94
N GLY A 24 -17.34 -10.87 -7.60
CA GLY A 24 -17.42 -11.43 -6.25
C GLY A 24 -16.11 -11.44 -5.47
N SER A 25 -14.99 -11.09 -6.11
CA SER A 25 -13.66 -11.11 -5.50
C SER A 25 -13.30 -9.78 -4.86
N ALA A 26 -12.79 -9.82 -3.63
CA ALA A 26 -12.06 -8.70 -3.06
C ALA A 26 -10.77 -8.44 -3.88
N LEU A 27 -10.48 -7.17 -4.17
CA LEU A 27 -9.17 -6.78 -4.69
C LEU A 27 -8.09 -6.91 -3.60
N PRO A 28 -6.80 -7.07 -3.95
CA PRO A 28 -5.74 -7.22 -2.95
C PRO A 28 -5.69 -6.03 -1.96
N GLY A 29 -5.70 -6.34 -0.66
CA GLY A 29 -5.84 -5.35 0.43
C GLY A 29 -7.29 -5.00 0.80
N GLY A 30 -8.27 -5.31 -0.05
CA GLY A 30 -9.70 -5.02 0.18
C GLY A 30 -10.44 -6.04 1.04
N ASP A 31 -9.91 -7.26 1.20
CA ASP A 31 -10.39 -8.22 2.20
C ASP A 31 -9.80 -7.85 3.56
N LEU A 32 -10.61 -7.25 4.45
CA LEU A 32 -10.17 -6.78 5.75
C LEU A 32 -10.31 -7.82 6.87
N GLY A 33 -11.02 -8.92 6.65
CA GLY A 33 -11.34 -9.92 7.68
C GLY A 33 -12.30 -9.45 8.79
N THR A 34 -12.82 -8.21 8.70
CA THR A 34 -13.70 -7.57 9.70
C THR A 34 -15.06 -7.19 9.10
N ALA A 35 -16.01 -6.78 9.96
CA ALA A 35 -17.33 -6.30 9.52
C ALA A 35 -17.25 -5.05 8.63
N ASP A 36 -16.38 -4.10 8.97
CA ASP A 36 -16.16 -2.87 8.22
C ASP A 36 -14.72 -2.32 8.41
N PHE A 37 -14.46 -1.16 7.77
CA PHE A 37 -13.18 -0.46 7.84
C PHE A 37 -12.85 0.11 9.23
N ASP A 38 -13.85 0.59 9.98
CA ASP A 38 -13.61 1.22 11.28
C ASP A 38 -13.26 0.16 12.34
N ALA A 39 -13.88 -1.03 12.26
CA ALA A 39 -13.47 -2.21 13.01
C ALA A 39 -12.02 -2.61 12.70
N PHE A 40 -11.65 -2.72 11.42
CA PHE A 40 -10.27 -3.02 10.99
C PHE A 40 -9.26 -1.98 11.49
N CYS A 41 -9.57 -0.69 11.31
CA CYS A 41 -8.71 0.40 11.76
C CYS A 41 -8.59 0.44 13.30
N GLY A 42 -9.66 0.09 14.02
CA GLY A 42 -9.67 -0.05 15.47
C GLY A 42 -8.82 -1.23 15.97
N GLU A 43 -8.85 -2.38 15.29
CA GLU A 43 -7.93 -3.50 15.53
C GLU A 43 -6.48 -3.11 15.27
N LEU A 44 -6.19 -2.57 14.08
CA LEU A 44 -4.83 -2.18 13.70
C LEU A 44 -4.23 -1.15 14.68
N ARG A 45 -5.04 -0.20 15.17
CA ARG A 45 -4.61 0.77 16.21
C ARG A 45 -4.32 0.13 17.57
N ARG A 46 -5.04 -0.92 17.96
CA ARG A 46 -4.76 -1.68 19.20
C ARG A 46 -3.45 -2.45 19.08
N ASP A 47 -3.25 -3.12 17.95
CA ASP A 47 -2.07 -3.95 17.70
C ASP A 47 -0.77 -3.13 17.58
N TYR A 48 -0.87 -1.88 17.13
CA TYR A 48 0.25 -0.95 16.91
C TYR A 48 0.17 0.30 17.81
N GLN A 49 -0.25 0.13 19.06
CA GLN A 49 -0.52 1.22 20.03
C GLN A 49 0.64 2.22 20.28
N GLY A 50 1.90 1.82 20.08
CA GLY A 50 3.06 2.70 20.23
C GLY A 50 3.38 3.55 18.98
N LEU A 51 2.56 3.46 17.93
CA LEU A 51 2.61 4.32 16.75
C LEU A 51 1.49 5.36 16.79
N ALA A 52 1.70 6.50 16.12
CA ALA A 52 0.68 7.53 16.02
C ALA A 52 -0.60 6.98 15.33
N ALA A 53 -1.74 7.03 16.02
CA ALA A 53 -3.02 6.49 15.52
C ALA A 53 -3.51 7.12 14.20
N GLY A 54 -2.97 8.29 13.83
CA GLY A 54 -3.15 8.91 12.51
C GLY A 54 -2.35 8.20 11.41
N TYR A 55 -1.08 7.85 11.66
CA TYR A 55 -0.23 7.11 10.71
C TYR A 55 -0.79 5.70 10.45
N VAL A 56 -1.18 4.99 11.52
CA VAL A 56 -1.81 3.66 11.40
C VAL A 56 -3.09 3.73 10.55
N ALA A 57 -3.90 4.78 10.70
CA ALA A 57 -5.09 5.00 9.87
C ALA A 57 -4.78 5.39 8.42
N THR A 58 -3.69 6.13 8.16
CA THR A 58 -3.20 6.41 6.81
C THR A 58 -2.82 5.10 6.10
N LEU A 59 -2.08 4.22 6.75
CA LEU A 59 -1.74 2.91 6.18
C LEU A 59 -2.98 2.04 5.97
N ALA A 60 -3.90 1.99 6.95
CA ALA A 60 -5.16 1.25 6.81
C ALA A 60 -5.97 1.73 5.59
N ARG A 61 -6.08 3.05 5.36
CA ARG A 61 -6.78 3.60 4.18
C ARG A 61 -6.05 3.34 2.85
N ARG A 62 -4.72 3.33 2.86
CA ARG A 62 -3.89 3.21 1.66
C ARG A 62 -3.72 1.75 1.20
N TYR A 63 -3.65 0.81 2.14
CA TYR A 63 -3.28 -0.59 1.89
C TYR A 63 -4.28 -1.62 2.41
N GLY A 64 -5.28 -1.21 3.19
CA GLY A 64 -6.24 -2.13 3.82
C GLY A 64 -5.54 -3.22 4.63
N SER A 65 -5.90 -4.49 4.43
CA SER A 65 -5.31 -5.61 5.16
C SER A 65 -3.79 -5.75 5.01
N ARG A 66 -3.21 -5.26 3.91
CA ARG A 66 -1.76 -5.23 3.67
C ARG A 66 -1.01 -4.25 4.57
N ALA A 67 -1.70 -3.36 5.30
CA ALA A 67 -1.08 -2.48 6.28
C ALA A 67 -0.32 -3.25 7.38
N ARG A 68 -0.74 -4.49 7.69
CA ARG A 68 -0.02 -5.39 8.62
C ARG A 68 1.31 -5.89 8.06
N GLU A 69 1.42 -6.09 6.74
CA GLU A 69 2.68 -6.48 6.09
C GLU A 69 3.71 -5.32 6.11
N ILE A 70 3.24 -4.08 5.96
CA ILE A 70 4.08 -2.88 6.07
C ILE A 70 4.55 -2.69 7.51
N LEU A 71 3.62 -2.67 8.46
CA LEU A 71 3.92 -2.41 9.86
C LEU A 71 4.73 -3.54 10.50
N GLY A 72 4.49 -4.79 10.13
CA GLY A 72 5.26 -5.95 10.59
C GLY A 72 5.34 -6.04 12.11
N ASP A 73 6.56 -6.06 12.63
CA ASP A 73 6.92 -6.14 14.05
C ASP A 73 6.99 -4.78 14.77
N ALA A 74 6.77 -3.66 14.08
CA ALA A 74 6.90 -2.31 14.65
C ALA A 74 6.12 -2.13 15.96
N ARG A 75 6.77 -1.52 16.96
CA ARG A 75 6.17 -1.14 18.25
C ARG A 75 6.32 0.33 18.56
N ASN A 76 7.32 1.02 18.02
CA ASN A 76 7.57 2.45 18.27
C ASN A 76 8.01 3.19 16.98
N PRO A 77 8.02 4.53 16.95
CA PRO A 77 8.36 5.30 15.74
C PRO A 77 9.78 5.09 15.22
N GLY A 78 10.74 4.72 16.09
CA GLY A 78 12.12 4.41 15.68
C GLY A 78 12.20 3.15 14.82
N ASP A 79 11.30 2.19 15.04
CA ASP A 79 11.24 0.96 14.24
C ASP A 79 10.83 1.24 12.78
N LEU A 80 10.22 2.39 12.48
CA LEU A 80 9.78 2.78 11.13
C LEU A 80 10.95 3.08 10.17
N GLY A 81 12.15 3.29 10.70
CA GLY A 81 13.32 3.72 9.95
C GLY A 81 13.27 5.21 9.58
N GLN A 82 14.03 5.59 8.55
CA GLN A 82 14.12 6.98 8.10
C GLN A 82 12.75 7.53 7.68
N GLY A 83 12.42 8.74 8.15
CA GLY A 83 11.27 9.52 7.68
C GLY A 83 11.61 10.41 6.47
N PHE A 84 10.66 10.56 5.55
CA PHE A 84 10.80 11.35 4.31
C PHE A 84 9.76 12.48 4.21
N GLY A 85 9.29 12.99 5.35
CA GLY A 85 8.16 13.92 5.41
C GLY A 85 6.81 13.24 5.17
N ALA A 86 5.72 14.00 5.25
CA ALA A 86 4.36 13.56 4.90
C ALA A 86 3.89 12.22 5.51
N THR A 87 4.41 11.83 6.68
CA THR A 87 4.22 10.51 7.33
C THR A 87 4.68 9.29 6.49
N LEU A 88 5.60 9.48 5.55
CA LEU A 88 6.26 8.43 4.79
C LEU A 88 7.55 7.98 5.49
N PHE A 89 7.74 6.66 5.63
CA PHE A 89 8.89 6.06 6.32
C PHE A 89 9.52 4.90 5.52
N ALA A 90 10.78 4.58 5.81
CA ALA A 90 11.56 3.55 5.11
C ALA A 90 10.81 2.22 4.91
N ARG A 91 10.24 1.63 5.97
CA ARG A 91 9.49 0.35 5.82
C ARG A 91 8.33 0.39 4.81
N GLU A 92 7.70 1.55 4.63
CA GLU A 92 6.64 1.73 3.64
C GLU A 92 7.23 1.81 2.23
N VAL A 93 8.36 2.51 2.06
CA VAL A 93 9.10 2.56 0.80
C VAL A 93 9.60 1.16 0.41
N ASP A 94 10.17 0.41 1.35
CA ASP A 94 10.68 -0.95 1.12
C ASP A 94 9.57 -1.90 0.66
N TYR A 95 8.40 -1.85 1.30
CA TYR A 95 7.21 -2.59 0.86
C TYR A 95 6.76 -2.16 -0.54
N LEU A 96 6.73 -0.85 -0.84
CA LEU A 96 6.32 -0.33 -2.16
C LEU A 96 7.27 -0.78 -3.28
N VAL A 97 8.58 -0.85 -3.02
CA VAL A 97 9.56 -1.41 -3.95
C VAL A 97 9.30 -2.91 -4.13
N ALA A 98 9.22 -3.67 -3.03
CA ALA A 98 9.14 -5.12 -3.06
C ALA A 98 7.79 -5.69 -3.56
N ARG A 99 6.68 -4.96 -3.38
CA ARG A 99 5.31 -5.48 -3.61
C ARG A 99 4.43 -4.64 -4.54
N GLU A 100 4.82 -3.38 -4.82
CA GLU A 100 4.00 -2.47 -5.65
C GLU A 100 4.77 -1.83 -6.82
N TRP A 101 5.91 -2.42 -7.21
CA TRP A 101 6.74 -2.02 -8.34
C TRP A 101 7.11 -0.52 -8.34
N ALA A 102 7.39 0.05 -7.16
CA ALA A 102 7.93 1.40 -7.08
C ALA A 102 9.43 1.37 -7.44
N VAL A 103 9.77 1.81 -8.66
CA VAL A 103 11.17 1.84 -9.15
C VAL A 103 11.79 3.24 -9.06
N SER A 104 11.03 4.24 -8.65
CA SER A 104 11.47 5.63 -8.52
C SER A 104 10.76 6.34 -7.35
N ALA A 105 11.37 7.42 -6.86
CA ALA A 105 10.74 8.29 -5.86
C ALA A 105 9.40 8.85 -6.35
N GLU A 106 9.22 9.06 -7.66
CA GLU A 106 7.95 9.52 -8.22
C GLU A 106 6.83 8.47 -8.12
N ASP A 107 7.16 7.18 -8.22
CA ASP A 107 6.17 6.10 -8.01
C ASP A 107 5.60 6.22 -6.60
N VAL A 108 6.47 6.30 -5.61
CA VAL A 108 6.11 6.46 -4.21
C VAL A 108 5.31 7.76 -4.01
N LEU A 109 5.89 8.92 -4.35
CA LEU A 109 5.35 10.24 -4.02
C LEU A 109 4.03 10.56 -4.73
N TRP A 110 3.88 10.16 -6.00
CA TRP A 110 2.77 10.59 -6.84
C TRP A 110 1.85 9.45 -7.30
N ARG A 111 2.37 8.22 -7.39
CA ARG A 111 1.69 7.07 -8.01
C ARG A 111 1.33 5.94 -7.02
N ARG A 112 1.66 6.06 -5.72
CA ARG A 112 1.27 5.14 -4.62
C ARG A 112 0.75 5.86 -3.38
N THR A 113 1.44 6.91 -2.91
CA THR A 113 1.15 7.50 -1.59
C THR A 113 0.46 8.87 -1.61
N LYS A 114 0.68 9.67 -2.65
CA LYS A 114 0.40 11.13 -2.69
C LYS A 114 1.19 11.97 -1.67
N ALA A 115 2.21 11.41 -1.01
CA ALA A 115 3.13 12.13 -0.12
C ALA A 115 3.77 13.35 -0.80
N GLY A 116 3.95 13.30 -2.13
CA GLY A 116 4.45 14.43 -2.93
C GLY A 116 3.61 15.71 -2.87
N LEU A 117 2.40 15.70 -2.32
CA LEU A 117 1.63 16.92 -2.04
C LEU A 117 2.09 17.66 -0.77
N HIS A 118 2.86 17.00 0.10
CA HIS A 118 3.18 17.49 1.45
C HIS A 118 4.67 17.41 1.81
N THR A 119 5.54 16.96 0.89
CA THR A 119 7.01 16.95 1.08
C THR A 119 7.67 18.20 0.47
N THR A 120 8.71 18.69 1.13
CA THR A 120 9.66 19.71 0.62
C THR A 120 10.56 19.15 -0.49
N ALA A 121 11.40 19.98 -1.11
CA ALA A 121 12.38 19.49 -2.09
C ALA A 121 13.48 18.60 -1.44
N PRO A 122 14.12 18.97 -0.31
CA PRO A 122 15.12 18.12 0.35
C PRO A 122 14.58 16.76 0.79
N GLU A 123 13.31 16.67 1.22
CA GLU A 123 12.67 15.39 1.57
C GLU A 123 12.52 14.45 0.36
N ARG A 124 12.25 15.01 -0.84
CA ARG A 124 12.17 14.23 -2.09
C ARG A 124 13.54 13.74 -2.54
N GLU A 125 14.57 14.58 -2.40
CA GLU A 125 15.96 14.22 -2.67
C GLU A 125 16.45 13.13 -1.71
N ALA A 126 16.09 13.22 -0.42
CA ALA A 126 16.40 12.20 0.58
C ALA A 126 15.75 10.84 0.24
N LEU A 127 14.49 10.84 -0.23
CA LEU A 127 13.81 9.63 -0.70
C LEU A 127 14.45 9.06 -1.97
N ALA A 128 14.75 9.90 -2.96
CA ALA A 128 15.41 9.47 -4.20
C ALA A 128 16.78 8.84 -3.91
N GLY A 129 17.57 9.49 -3.04
CA GLY A 129 18.86 8.97 -2.60
C GLY A 129 18.74 7.69 -1.77
N PHE A 130 17.67 7.50 -0.99
CA PHE A 130 17.39 6.24 -0.29
C PHE A 130 17.10 5.11 -1.28
N MET A 131 16.15 5.30 -2.20
CA MET A 131 15.78 4.27 -3.18
C MET A 131 16.96 3.88 -4.08
N ALA A 132 17.81 4.84 -4.47
CA ALA A 132 19.01 4.59 -5.27
C ALA A 132 20.13 3.79 -4.56
N ARG A 133 20.06 3.61 -3.23
CA ARG A 133 20.98 2.74 -2.46
C ARG A 133 20.41 1.36 -2.15
N THR A 134 19.12 1.16 -2.37
CA THR A 134 18.38 -0.06 -2.03
C THR A 134 17.98 -0.86 -3.27
N ALA A 135 18.27 -0.34 -4.47
CA ALA A 135 18.13 -0.98 -5.77
C ALA A 135 19.44 -1.63 -6.23
#